data_AF-A0A6G3C4N8-F1
#
_entry.id   AF-A0A6G3C4N8-F1
#
_cell.length_a   1.000
_cell.length_b   1.000
_cell.length_c   1.000
_cell.angle_alpha   90.00
_cell.angle_beta   90.00
_cell.angle_gamma   90.00
#
_symmetry.space_group_name_H-M   'P 1'
#
loop_
_entity.id
_entity.type
_entity.pdbx_description
1 polymer ?
#
loop_
_entity_poly.entity_id
_entity_poly.type
_entity_poly.pdbx_seq_one_letter_code
_entity_poly.pdbx_strand_id
1 'polypeptide(L)'
;MNATTVSDTRGAVALVAERLAHPEHVAAVASRDDNRDPIYDSVMWGPLTLANGLPGTALLYGELARTDDSWRPVAHRHLAAAGRVMNSAPSRGLFSGPAALLAAAQTCAGPDGHYASLRRRLASWVAEDQTERLSVFRARAEDGGVGVDWAAYDLINGIAGTTRLLMDAAADPAETGPDVESALTASLRHLVGITAPVRVDGHEVPGWWVPVELQLSERDREMYPRGDFNLGMAHGITGPLAVLCTAHEAGYDVTGLRDAVHRIADWLLSWTLHDDAGPYWPARAGLEHEVAPRRPQDLFTRTAWCYGTPGVAAALLRAGRAMGRPDWCTTAVEALRAALRRDESLWAIEGATVCHGYAGLLRVVTRVAHVVDDPELEAGRERLTDQVLACADEEAPFGFRHLMRFPAAARSLVPHRAVNTAGMLEGAAGVALSLLPVDDGPLPWDRTLGLA
;
A
#
# COMPACT_ATOMS: atom_id res chain seq x y z
N MET A 1 33.45 -18.02 16.05
CA MET A 1 32.37 -18.16 15.04
C MET A 1 32.31 -16.82 14.35
N ASN A 2 32.79 -16.73 13.12
CA ASN A 2 32.79 -15.46 12.37
C ASN A 2 31.34 -15.12 12.05
N ALA A 3 30.84 -14.01 12.59
CA ALA A 3 29.55 -13.45 12.23
C ALA A 3 29.59 -13.10 10.74
N THR A 4 28.80 -13.80 9.94
CA THR A 4 28.60 -13.49 8.53
C THR A 4 27.77 -12.23 8.47
N THR A 5 28.42 -11.08 8.36
CA THR A 5 27.74 -9.79 8.20
C THR A 5 26.83 -9.90 6.99
N VAL A 6 25.52 -9.65 7.16
CA VAL A 6 24.58 -9.54 6.04
C VAL A 6 25.14 -8.51 5.04
N SER A 7 25.68 -9.01 3.93
CA SER A 7 26.44 -8.22 2.96
C SER A 7 25.83 -8.23 1.56
N ASP A 8 24.79 -9.03 1.35
CA ASP A 8 24.05 -9.08 0.10
C ASP A 8 22.54 -9.31 0.34
N THR A 9 21.76 -9.13 -0.72
CA THR A 9 20.29 -9.27 -0.70
C THR A 9 19.85 -10.68 -0.35
N ARG A 10 20.57 -11.71 -0.82
CA ARG A 10 20.23 -13.11 -0.56
C ARG A 10 20.40 -13.45 0.93
N GLY A 11 21.49 -13.01 1.54
CA GLY A 11 21.76 -13.20 2.97
C GLY A 11 20.73 -12.49 3.84
N ALA A 12 20.32 -11.27 3.47
CA ALA A 12 19.27 -10.53 4.18
C ALA A 12 17.92 -11.27 4.11
N VAL A 13 17.53 -11.74 2.93
CA VAL A 13 16.28 -12.49 2.73
C VAL A 13 16.31 -13.81 3.50
N ALA A 14 17.42 -14.55 3.45
CA ALA A 14 17.58 -15.80 4.19
C ALA A 14 17.48 -15.58 5.71
N LEU A 15 18.15 -14.55 6.24
CA LEU A 15 18.08 -14.19 7.66
C LEU A 15 16.63 -13.97 8.13
N VAL A 16 15.87 -13.19 7.36
CA VAL A 16 14.46 -12.92 7.66
C VAL A 16 13.62 -14.18 7.56
N ALA A 17 13.79 -14.97 6.49
CA ALA A 17 13.05 -16.20 6.26
C ALA A 17 13.31 -17.27 7.35
N GLU A 18 14.53 -17.36 7.86
CA GLU A 18 14.84 -18.26 8.97
C GLU A 18 14.18 -17.79 10.27
N ARG A 19 14.29 -16.48 10.58
CA ARG A 19 13.75 -15.89 11.82
C ARG A 19 12.23 -15.87 11.88
N LEU A 20 11.57 -15.79 10.73
CA LEU A 20 10.11 -15.78 10.64
C LEU A 20 9.51 -17.20 10.45
N ALA A 21 10.31 -18.28 10.43
CA ALA A 21 9.86 -19.59 9.95
C ALA A 21 8.76 -20.24 10.82
N HIS A 22 8.62 -19.79 12.08
CA HIS A 22 7.72 -20.36 13.06
C HIS A 22 6.68 -19.33 13.54
N PRO A 23 5.39 -19.44 13.12
CA PRO A 23 4.36 -18.42 13.43
C PRO A 23 4.15 -18.19 14.94
N GLU A 24 4.30 -19.24 15.75
CA GLU A 24 4.16 -19.13 17.22
C GLU A 24 5.29 -18.32 17.84
N HIS A 25 6.54 -18.51 17.36
CA HIS A 25 7.68 -17.71 17.79
C HIS A 25 7.51 -16.24 17.36
N VAL A 26 7.09 -16.02 16.11
CA VAL A 26 6.82 -14.69 15.57
C VAL A 26 5.78 -13.96 16.43
N ALA A 27 4.66 -14.61 16.71
CA ALA A 27 3.60 -14.04 17.55
C ALA A 27 4.11 -13.73 18.97
N ALA A 28 4.89 -14.64 19.58
CA ALA A 28 5.44 -14.44 20.92
C ALA A 28 6.38 -13.24 21.01
N VAL A 29 7.26 -13.06 20.01
CA VAL A 29 8.18 -11.91 19.96
C VAL A 29 7.43 -10.60 19.67
N ALA A 30 6.56 -10.61 18.66
CA ALA A 30 5.84 -9.40 18.24
C ALA A 30 4.83 -8.91 19.30
N SER A 31 4.35 -9.81 20.17
CA SER A 31 3.38 -9.51 21.22
C SER A 31 4.00 -9.15 22.57
N ARG A 32 5.33 -9.03 22.68
CA ARG A 32 5.98 -8.70 23.96
C ARG A 32 5.55 -7.31 24.46
N ASP A 33 5.42 -7.17 25.77
CA ASP A 33 5.05 -5.90 26.42
C ASP A 33 6.08 -4.77 26.18
N ASP A 34 7.34 -5.12 25.92
CA ASP A 34 8.38 -4.17 25.55
C ASP A 34 8.38 -3.78 24.06
N ASN A 35 7.47 -4.35 23.26
CA ASN A 35 7.34 -4.15 21.81
C ASN A 35 6.00 -3.48 21.44
N ARG A 36 5.83 -2.24 21.86
CA ARG A 36 4.57 -1.49 21.73
C ARG A 36 4.73 -0.17 20.99
N ASP A 37 3.66 0.20 20.30
CA ASP A 37 3.51 1.50 19.63
C ASP A 37 3.69 2.63 20.66
N PRO A 38 4.64 3.57 20.47
CA PRO A 38 4.87 4.67 21.40
C PRO A 38 3.77 5.75 21.39
N ILE A 39 2.87 5.75 20.39
CA ILE A 39 1.79 6.72 20.21
C ILE A 39 0.51 6.22 20.90
N TYR A 40 0.11 4.99 20.61
CA TYR A 40 -1.15 4.42 21.09
C TYR A 40 -1.00 3.45 22.26
N ASP A 41 0.24 3.13 22.66
CA ASP A 41 0.58 2.12 23.65
C ASP A 41 -0.10 0.76 23.36
N SER A 42 -0.23 0.44 22.07
CA SER A 42 -0.82 -0.79 21.57
C SER A 42 0.27 -1.81 21.22
N VAL A 43 -0.10 -3.09 21.29
CA VAL A 43 0.79 -4.17 20.85
C VAL A 43 0.88 -4.10 19.31
N MET A 44 2.10 -4.17 18.77
CA MET A 44 2.32 -4.10 17.31
C MET A 44 1.72 -5.30 16.56
N TRP A 45 1.51 -6.42 17.25
CA TRP A 45 1.02 -7.66 16.67
C TRP A 45 -0.48 -7.63 16.38
N GLY A 46 -0.82 -7.44 15.10
CA GLY A 46 -2.15 -7.71 14.54
C GLY A 46 -2.14 -9.05 13.80
N PRO A 47 -2.50 -10.19 14.43
CA PRO A 47 -2.22 -11.52 13.88
C PRO A 47 -2.84 -11.78 12.50
N LEU A 48 -4.00 -11.17 12.21
CA LEU A 48 -4.69 -11.28 10.93
C LEU A 48 -4.58 -9.99 10.10
N THR A 49 -3.38 -9.44 9.99
CA THR A 49 -3.09 -8.26 9.17
C THR A 49 -1.97 -8.55 8.18
N LEU A 50 -2.02 -7.90 7.01
CA LEU A 50 -0.86 -7.86 6.11
C LEU A 50 0.26 -7.01 6.73
N ALA A 51 -0.11 -5.94 7.45
CA ALA A 51 0.85 -4.96 7.91
C ALA A 51 1.86 -5.54 8.90
N ASN A 52 1.37 -6.24 9.91
CA ASN A 52 2.17 -6.69 11.05
C ASN A 52 2.03 -8.19 11.36
N GLY A 53 1.13 -8.90 10.68
CA GLY A 53 0.68 -10.24 11.06
C GLY A 53 1.05 -11.41 10.16
N LEU A 54 0.37 -12.52 10.41
CA LEU A 54 0.58 -13.81 9.74
C LEU A 54 0.32 -13.78 8.22
N PRO A 55 -0.73 -13.10 7.71
CA PRO A 55 -0.89 -12.90 6.28
C PRO A 55 0.33 -12.25 5.62
N GLY A 56 0.91 -11.21 6.25
CA GLY A 56 2.10 -10.54 5.74
C GLY A 56 3.33 -11.45 5.69
N THR A 57 3.55 -12.26 6.73
CA THR A 57 4.63 -13.26 6.72
C THR A 57 4.38 -14.40 5.73
N ALA A 58 3.12 -14.78 5.51
CA ALA A 58 2.78 -15.80 4.52
C ALA A 58 3.07 -15.34 3.09
N LEU A 59 2.91 -14.04 2.78
CA LEU A 59 3.30 -13.49 1.48
C LEU A 59 4.77 -13.75 1.17
N LEU A 60 5.68 -13.50 2.12
CA LEU A 60 7.11 -13.77 1.95
C LEU A 60 7.35 -15.22 1.54
N TYR A 61 6.82 -16.18 2.30
CA TYR A 61 7.03 -17.59 1.98
C TYR A 61 6.31 -18.04 0.71
N GLY A 62 5.18 -17.42 0.37
CA GLY A 62 4.51 -17.65 -0.91
C GLY A 62 5.39 -17.26 -2.10
N GLU A 63 6.07 -16.12 -2.01
CA GLU A 63 7.02 -15.69 -3.05
C GLU A 63 8.29 -16.54 -3.07
N LEU A 64 8.88 -16.85 -1.91
CA LEU A 64 10.04 -17.76 -1.83
C LEU A 64 9.73 -19.14 -2.42
N ALA A 65 8.53 -19.67 -2.15
CA ALA A 65 8.05 -20.96 -2.66
C ALA A 65 7.92 -21.03 -4.19
N ARG A 66 7.94 -19.88 -4.90
CA ARG A 66 7.94 -19.86 -6.37
C ARG A 66 9.29 -20.31 -6.96
N THR A 67 10.37 -20.06 -6.23
CA THR A 67 11.74 -20.38 -6.67
C THR A 67 12.29 -21.61 -5.95
N ASP A 68 11.84 -21.87 -4.73
CA ASP A 68 12.24 -23.01 -3.91
C ASP A 68 11.04 -23.57 -3.13
N ASP A 69 10.50 -24.69 -3.62
CA ASP A 69 9.31 -25.35 -3.08
C ASP A 69 9.45 -25.77 -1.60
N SER A 70 10.68 -25.84 -1.07
CA SER A 70 10.93 -26.16 0.34
C SER A 70 10.33 -25.14 1.32
N TRP A 71 10.02 -23.92 0.86
CA TRP A 71 9.34 -22.89 1.64
C TRP A 71 7.82 -23.08 1.71
N ARG A 72 7.21 -23.90 0.83
CA ARG A 72 5.76 -24.10 0.78
C ARG A 72 5.17 -24.63 2.10
N PRO A 73 5.78 -25.62 2.79
CA PRO A 73 5.32 -26.02 4.12
C PRO A 73 5.35 -24.86 5.13
N VAL A 74 6.31 -23.94 5.03
CA VAL A 74 6.42 -22.77 5.91
C VAL A 74 5.30 -21.77 5.64
N ALA A 75 5.03 -21.47 4.36
CA ALA A 75 3.87 -20.67 3.94
C ALA A 75 2.56 -21.26 4.50
N HIS A 76 2.40 -22.59 4.38
CA HIS A 76 1.23 -23.28 4.90
C HIS A 76 1.09 -23.14 6.43
N ARG A 77 2.17 -23.20 7.21
CA ARG A 77 2.11 -23.00 8.67
C ARG A 77 1.56 -21.63 9.03
N HIS A 78 1.99 -20.56 8.34
CA HIS A 78 1.51 -19.20 8.57
C HIS A 78 0.05 -19.03 8.15
N LEU A 79 -0.37 -19.55 6.99
CA LEU A 79 -1.76 -19.55 6.56
C LEU A 79 -2.67 -20.32 7.53
N ALA A 80 -2.25 -21.50 7.98
CA ALA A 80 -3.00 -22.31 8.93
C ALA A 80 -3.13 -21.62 10.30
N ALA A 81 -2.07 -20.95 10.76
CA ALA A 81 -2.11 -20.15 11.99
C ALA A 81 -3.08 -18.96 11.85
N ALA A 82 -3.04 -18.25 10.72
CA ALA A 82 -3.97 -17.15 10.43
C ALA A 82 -5.42 -17.64 10.40
N GLY A 83 -5.68 -18.80 9.78
CA GLY A 83 -7.00 -19.42 9.73
C GLY A 83 -7.58 -19.76 11.12
N ARG A 84 -6.74 -20.12 12.09
CA ARG A 84 -7.18 -20.43 13.47
C ARG A 84 -7.67 -19.21 14.25
N VAL A 85 -7.17 -18.02 13.91
CA VAL A 85 -7.51 -16.75 14.59
C VAL A 85 -8.46 -15.88 13.75
N MET A 86 -9.05 -16.45 12.70
CA MET A 86 -9.88 -15.69 11.74
C MET A 86 -11.10 -15.05 12.38
N ASN A 87 -11.78 -15.76 13.28
CA ASN A 87 -13.03 -15.32 13.91
C ASN A 87 -12.84 -14.16 14.91
N SER A 88 -11.61 -13.78 15.25
CA SER A 88 -11.34 -12.73 16.24
C SER A 88 -10.98 -11.38 15.63
N ALA A 89 -11.03 -11.22 14.30
CA ALA A 89 -10.60 -9.99 13.64
C ALA A 89 -11.61 -9.51 12.58
N PRO A 90 -12.20 -8.32 12.74
CA PRO A 90 -13.00 -7.71 11.69
C PRO A 90 -12.13 -7.31 10.49
N SER A 91 -12.68 -7.40 9.27
CA SER A 91 -12.07 -6.78 8.09
C SER A 91 -12.36 -5.29 8.10
N ARG A 92 -11.39 -4.50 7.64
CA ARG A 92 -11.54 -3.08 7.35
C ARG A 92 -10.79 -2.75 6.08
N GLY A 93 -11.03 -3.49 4.99
CA GLY A 93 -10.29 -3.39 3.74
C GLY A 93 -9.21 -4.46 3.57
N LEU A 94 -8.31 -4.25 2.60
CA LEU A 94 -7.32 -5.23 2.17
C LEU A 94 -6.34 -5.66 3.27
N PHE A 95 -5.93 -4.75 4.15
CA PHE A 95 -4.79 -4.99 5.05
C PHE A 95 -5.14 -5.70 6.37
N SER A 96 -6.41 -6.03 6.60
CA SER A 96 -6.87 -6.70 7.81
C SER A 96 -7.91 -7.77 7.53
N GLY A 97 -8.10 -8.69 8.46
CA GLY A 97 -9.23 -9.60 8.43
C GLY A 97 -9.12 -10.71 7.36
N PRO A 98 -10.26 -11.28 6.96
CA PRO A 98 -10.32 -12.26 5.88
C PRO A 98 -9.77 -11.78 4.53
N ALA A 99 -9.87 -10.48 4.20
CA ALA A 99 -9.30 -9.93 2.97
C ALA A 99 -7.77 -10.01 2.95
N ALA A 100 -7.11 -9.70 4.06
CA ALA A 100 -5.66 -9.89 4.20
C ALA A 100 -5.26 -11.36 4.00
N LEU A 101 -6.04 -12.29 4.55
CA LEU A 101 -5.80 -13.72 4.37
C LEU A 101 -6.06 -14.18 2.93
N LEU A 102 -7.04 -13.60 2.23
CA LEU A 102 -7.26 -13.88 0.80
C LEU A 102 -6.04 -13.47 -0.01
N ALA A 103 -5.51 -12.26 0.22
CA ALA A 103 -4.30 -11.80 -0.43
C ALA A 103 -3.13 -12.76 -0.19
N ALA A 104 -2.92 -13.21 1.05
CA ALA A 104 -1.89 -14.19 1.37
C ALA A 104 -2.11 -15.54 0.66
N ALA A 105 -3.34 -16.07 0.69
CA ALA A 105 -3.69 -17.35 0.09
C ALA A 105 -3.55 -17.33 -1.44
N GLN A 106 -3.94 -16.25 -2.10
CA GLN A 106 -3.76 -16.03 -3.55
C GLN A 106 -2.27 -16.00 -3.93
N THR A 107 -1.41 -15.35 -3.13
CA THR A 107 0.05 -15.37 -3.38
C THR A 107 0.65 -16.77 -3.17
N CYS A 108 0.24 -17.46 -2.11
CA CYS A 108 0.73 -18.79 -1.79
C CYS A 108 0.16 -19.89 -2.72
N ALA A 109 -0.88 -19.58 -3.50
CA ALA A 109 -1.48 -20.51 -4.45
C ALA A 109 -0.45 -21.00 -5.48
N GLY A 110 0.46 -20.11 -5.90
CA GLY A 110 1.44 -20.39 -6.94
C GLY A 110 0.80 -20.82 -8.27
N PRO A 111 1.62 -21.27 -9.24
CA PRO A 111 1.13 -21.74 -10.54
C PRO A 111 0.18 -22.94 -10.45
N ASP A 112 0.33 -23.77 -9.41
CA ASP A 112 -0.48 -24.98 -9.20
C ASP A 112 -1.85 -24.70 -8.57
N GLY A 113 -2.17 -23.44 -8.26
CA GLY A 113 -3.50 -23.05 -7.79
C GLY A 113 -3.87 -23.58 -6.40
N HIS A 114 -2.89 -23.74 -5.50
CA HIS A 114 -3.12 -24.27 -4.15
C HIS A 114 -4.20 -23.49 -3.36
N TYR A 115 -4.72 -24.13 -2.31
CA TYR A 115 -5.71 -23.55 -1.39
C TYR A 115 -7.05 -23.17 -2.03
N ALA A 116 -7.40 -23.74 -3.20
CA ALA A 116 -8.63 -23.44 -3.94
C ALA A 116 -9.91 -23.33 -3.07
N SER A 117 -10.13 -24.26 -2.14
CA SER A 117 -11.30 -24.21 -1.23
C SER A 117 -11.28 -23.02 -0.27
N LEU A 118 -10.10 -22.70 0.30
CA LEU A 118 -9.92 -21.55 1.18
C LEU A 118 -10.10 -20.25 0.41
N ARG A 119 -9.43 -20.14 -0.74
CA ARG A 119 -9.50 -18.97 -1.63
C ARG A 119 -10.93 -18.66 -2.05
N ARG A 120 -11.66 -19.66 -2.55
CA ARG A 120 -13.07 -19.51 -2.92
C ARG A 120 -13.93 -18.96 -1.78
N ARG A 121 -13.81 -19.53 -0.58
CA ARG A 121 -14.59 -19.08 0.59
C ARG A 121 -14.25 -17.65 1.00
N LEU A 122 -12.98 -17.29 0.97
CA LEU A 122 -12.53 -15.94 1.30
C LEU A 122 -12.95 -14.94 0.21
N ALA A 123 -12.89 -15.31 -1.07
CA ALA A 123 -13.36 -14.48 -2.18
C ALA A 123 -14.86 -14.20 -2.09
N SER A 124 -15.68 -15.23 -1.82
CA SER A 124 -17.11 -15.05 -1.55
C SER A 124 -17.36 -14.13 -0.35
N TRP A 125 -16.63 -14.34 0.74
CA TRP A 125 -16.74 -13.47 1.93
C TRP A 125 -16.39 -12.01 1.61
N VAL A 126 -15.30 -11.77 0.88
CA VAL A 126 -14.89 -10.41 0.47
C VAL A 126 -15.93 -9.79 -0.45
N ALA A 127 -16.55 -10.56 -1.35
CA ALA A 127 -17.63 -10.05 -2.22
C ALA A 127 -18.87 -9.64 -1.41
N GLU A 128 -19.24 -10.41 -0.38
CA GLU A 128 -20.34 -10.09 0.54
C GLU A 128 -20.03 -8.82 1.37
N ASP A 129 -18.87 -8.75 2.03
CA ASP A 129 -18.41 -7.58 2.80
C ASP A 129 -18.37 -6.32 1.94
N GLN A 130 -17.83 -6.44 0.72
CA GLN A 130 -17.75 -5.33 -0.22
C GLN A 130 -19.15 -4.82 -0.61
N THR A 131 -20.10 -5.74 -0.85
CA THR A 131 -21.47 -5.37 -1.19
C THR A 131 -22.16 -4.63 -0.04
N GLU A 132 -21.97 -5.09 1.20
CA GLU A 132 -22.49 -4.41 2.39
C GLU A 132 -21.90 -3.00 2.54
N ARG A 133 -20.58 -2.85 2.45
CA ARG A 133 -19.90 -1.56 2.55
C ARG A 133 -20.35 -0.57 1.48
N LEU A 134 -20.49 -1.03 0.23
CA LEU A 134 -21.01 -0.21 -0.86
C LEU A 134 -22.45 0.25 -0.60
N SER A 135 -23.28 -0.56 0.06
CA SER A 135 -24.64 -0.16 0.44
C SER A 135 -24.64 0.97 1.47
N VAL A 136 -23.72 0.95 2.44
CA VAL A 136 -23.55 2.00 3.45
C VAL A 136 -23.13 3.32 2.80
N PHE A 137 -22.16 3.28 1.88
CA PHE A 137 -21.72 4.50 1.18
C PHE A 137 -22.83 5.08 0.29
N ARG A 138 -23.61 4.21 -0.37
CA ARG A 138 -24.76 4.64 -1.16
C ARG A 138 -25.84 5.29 -0.31
N ALA A 139 -26.20 4.66 0.82
CA ALA A 139 -27.21 5.20 1.74
C ALA A 139 -26.81 6.60 2.25
N ARG A 140 -25.54 6.80 2.63
CA ARG A 140 -25.05 8.12 3.03
C ARG A 140 -25.21 9.16 1.92
N ALA A 141 -24.91 8.80 0.67
CA ALA A 141 -25.06 9.70 -0.46
C ALA A 141 -26.54 10.02 -0.75
N GLU A 142 -27.43 9.04 -0.64
CA GLU A 142 -28.88 9.20 -0.79
C GLU A 142 -29.49 10.08 0.32
N ASP A 143 -28.93 10.02 1.53
CA ASP A 143 -29.29 10.89 2.66
C ASP A 143 -28.69 12.31 2.56
N GLY A 144 -28.06 12.66 1.44
CA GLY A 144 -27.53 13.99 1.17
C GLY A 144 -26.12 14.24 1.70
N GLY A 145 -25.40 13.19 2.13
CA GLY A 145 -24.00 13.29 2.53
C GLY A 145 -23.10 13.67 1.35
N VAL A 146 -22.31 14.74 1.52
CA VAL A 146 -21.33 15.22 0.52
C VAL A 146 -19.93 14.71 0.87
N GLY A 147 -19.11 14.40 -0.13
CA GLY A 147 -17.78 13.83 0.05
C GLY A 147 -17.80 12.37 0.52
N VAL A 148 -16.64 11.84 0.88
CA VAL A 148 -16.45 10.42 1.25
C VAL A 148 -15.47 10.27 2.42
N ASP A 149 -15.49 9.13 3.11
CA ASP A 149 -14.40 8.74 4.01
C ASP A 149 -13.33 7.93 3.27
N TRP A 150 -12.21 7.62 3.94
CA TRP A 150 -11.11 6.85 3.34
C TRP A 150 -11.53 5.42 2.98
N ALA A 151 -12.42 4.80 3.77
CA ALA A 151 -12.88 3.44 3.53
C ALA A 151 -13.76 3.31 2.27
N ALA A 152 -14.26 4.43 1.76
CA ALA A 152 -14.99 4.47 0.50
C ALA A 152 -14.10 4.29 -0.73
N TYR A 153 -12.78 4.52 -0.63
CA TYR A 153 -11.94 4.54 -1.82
C TYR A 153 -10.53 3.98 -1.67
N ASP A 154 -9.89 4.10 -0.51
CA ASP A 154 -8.45 3.92 -0.45
C ASP A 154 -7.96 2.47 -0.67
N LEU A 155 -6.64 2.29 -0.77
CA LEU A 155 -6.01 1.01 -1.04
C LEU A 155 -5.87 0.14 0.23
N ILE A 156 -5.62 0.75 1.39
CA ILE A 156 -5.35 0.02 2.63
C ILE A 156 -6.64 -0.51 3.27
N ASN A 157 -7.55 0.42 3.54
CA ASN A 157 -8.80 0.20 4.26
C ASN A 157 -10.03 0.19 3.34
N GLY A 158 -9.88 0.69 2.12
CA GLY A 158 -10.98 1.08 1.26
C GLY A 158 -11.38 0.06 0.21
N ILE A 159 -12.32 0.49 -0.62
CA ILE A 159 -12.88 -0.31 -1.71
C ILE A 159 -11.81 -0.64 -2.76
N ALA A 160 -10.82 0.22 -3.02
CA ALA A 160 -9.81 -0.05 -4.05
C ALA A 160 -8.98 -1.30 -3.73
N GLY A 161 -8.52 -1.44 -2.48
CA GLY A 161 -7.72 -2.61 -2.07
C GLY A 161 -8.45 -3.93 -2.23
N THR A 162 -9.70 -4.01 -1.78
CA THR A 162 -10.54 -5.22 -1.91
C THR A 162 -10.99 -5.45 -3.35
N THR A 163 -11.21 -4.39 -4.14
CA THR A 163 -11.48 -4.49 -5.59
C THR A 163 -10.32 -5.16 -6.31
N ARG A 164 -9.07 -4.84 -5.93
CA ARG A 164 -7.89 -5.51 -6.48
C ARG A 164 -7.92 -7.01 -6.22
N LEU A 165 -8.32 -7.47 -5.04
CA LEU A 165 -8.46 -8.91 -4.77
C LEU A 165 -9.58 -9.57 -5.57
N LEU A 166 -10.71 -8.87 -5.72
CA LEU A 166 -11.85 -9.38 -6.49
C LEU A 166 -11.54 -9.50 -7.99
N MET A 167 -10.65 -8.66 -8.53
CA MET A 167 -10.15 -8.85 -9.91
C MET A 167 -9.38 -10.16 -10.08
N ASP A 168 -8.48 -10.50 -9.15
CA ASP A 168 -7.77 -11.79 -9.19
C ASP A 168 -8.76 -12.96 -9.02
N ALA A 169 -9.73 -12.80 -8.10
CA ALA A 169 -10.76 -13.81 -7.88
C ALA A 169 -11.63 -14.06 -9.12
N ALA A 170 -12.03 -12.99 -9.82
CA ALA A 170 -12.82 -13.10 -11.04
C ALA A 170 -12.05 -13.77 -12.19
N ALA A 171 -10.72 -13.61 -12.23
CA ALA A 171 -9.86 -14.22 -13.23
C ALA A 171 -9.50 -15.69 -12.93
N ASP A 172 -9.64 -16.14 -11.68
CA ASP A 172 -9.30 -17.50 -11.27
C ASP A 172 -10.55 -18.43 -11.28
N PRO A 173 -10.53 -19.56 -12.04
CA PRO A 173 -11.66 -20.48 -12.11
C PRO A 173 -12.11 -21.09 -10.78
N ALA A 174 -11.25 -21.14 -9.76
CA ALA A 174 -11.58 -21.66 -8.44
C ALA A 174 -12.28 -20.64 -7.55
N GLU A 175 -12.06 -19.34 -7.77
CA GLU A 175 -12.59 -18.24 -6.97
C GLU A 175 -13.78 -17.54 -7.63
N THR A 176 -13.82 -17.52 -8.97
CA THR A 176 -14.83 -16.79 -9.73
C THR A 176 -16.24 -17.33 -9.49
N GLY A 177 -17.22 -16.44 -9.63
CA GLY A 177 -18.63 -16.71 -9.39
C GLY A 177 -19.49 -15.45 -9.49
N PRO A 178 -20.82 -15.59 -9.54
CA PRO A 178 -21.74 -14.47 -9.77
C PRO A 178 -21.63 -13.38 -8.71
N ASP A 179 -21.42 -13.75 -7.44
CA ASP A 179 -21.29 -12.79 -6.33
C ASP A 179 -19.99 -11.98 -6.44
N VAL A 180 -18.89 -12.64 -6.81
CA VAL A 180 -17.58 -12.00 -7.04
C VAL A 180 -17.66 -11.04 -8.23
N GLU A 181 -18.22 -11.46 -9.35
CA GLU A 181 -18.38 -10.62 -10.55
C GLU A 181 -19.29 -9.41 -10.29
N SER A 182 -20.39 -9.63 -9.56
CA SER A 182 -21.34 -8.58 -9.18
C SER A 182 -20.68 -7.55 -8.25
N ALA A 183 -20.00 -8.02 -7.19
CA ALA A 183 -19.30 -7.16 -6.24
C ALA A 183 -18.16 -6.38 -6.93
N LEU A 184 -17.39 -7.03 -7.81
CA LEU A 184 -16.34 -6.38 -8.59
C LEU A 184 -16.91 -5.27 -9.48
N THR A 185 -17.96 -5.57 -10.25
CA THR A 185 -18.61 -4.61 -11.13
C THR A 185 -19.17 -3.42 -10.35
N ALA A 186 -19.83 -3.68 -9.21
CA ALA A 186 -20.34 -2.63 -8.33
C ALA A 186 -19.22 -1.77 -7.75
N SER A 187 -18.09 -2.39 -7.36
CA SER A 187 -16.94 -1.69 -6.80
C SER A 187 -16.27 -0.79 -7.84
N LEU A 188 -16.06 -1.27 -9.06
CA LEU A 188 -15.50 -0.45 -10.14
C LEU A 188 -16.42 0.74 -10.48
N ARG A 189 -17.74 0.51 -10.55
CA ARG A 189 -18.71 1.60 -10.74
C ARG A 189 -18.67 2.63 -9.61
N HIS A 190 -18.51 2.18 -8.37
CA HIS A 190 -18.36 3.05 -7.21
C HIS A 190 -17.07 3.89 -7.30
N LEU A 191 -15.93 3.25 -7.57
CA LEU A 191 -14.64 3.95 -7.72
C LEU A 191 -14.65 4.93 -8.89
N VAL A 192 -15.38 4.65 -9.98
CA VAL A 192 -15.64 5.64 -11.04
C VAL A 192 -16.53 6.76 -10.53
N GLY A 193 -17.61 6.43 -9.82
CA GLY A 193 -18.60 7.38 -9.31
C GLY A 193 -18.01 8.42 -8.36
N ILE A 194 -17.13 8.03 -7.42
CA ILE A 194 -16.49 8.95 -6.47
C ILE A 194 -15.59 10.00 -7.15
N THR A 195 -15.23 9.81 -8.42
CA THR A 195 -14.43 10.80 -9.17
C THR A 195 -15.28 11.91 -9.77
N ALA A 196 -16.61 11.78 -9.76
CA ALA A 196 -17.50 12.84 -10.21
C ALA A 196 -17.37 14.05 -9.27
N PRO A 197 -17.26 15.28 -9.79
CA PRO A 197 -17.16 16.46 -8.93
C PRO A 197 -18.35 16.65 -8.00
N VAL A 198 -18.09 17.18 -6.81
CA VAL A 198 -19.11 17.54 -5.81
C VAL A 198 -19.08 19.04 -5.53
N ARG A 199 -20.18 19.60 -5.02
CA ARG A 199 -20.24 21.01 -4.62
C ARG A 199 -20.02 21.18 -3.13
N VAL A 200 -19.01 21.96 -2.75
CA VAL A 200 -18.67 22.29 -1.36
C VAL A 200 -18.41 23.78 -1.25
N ASP A 201 -19.06 24.47 -0.31
CA ASP A 201 -18.93 25.92 -0.10
C ASP A 201 -19.11 26.76 -1.39
N GLY A 202 -19.98 26.31 -2.31
CA GLY A 202 -20.24 26.97 -3.59
C GLY A 202 -19.27 26.62 -4.73
N HIS A 203 -18.16 25.94 -4.43
CA HIS A 203 -17.15 25.50 -5.39
C HIS A 203 -17.41 24.07 -5.87
N GLU A 204 -17.07 23.79 -7.13
CA GLU A 204 -17.00 22.42 -7.65
C GLU A 204 -15.60 21.87 -7.39
N VAL A 205 -15.50 20.74 -6.70
CA VAL A 205 -14.25 20.11 -6.27
C VAL A 205 -14.29 18.60 -6.53
N PRO A 206 -13.15 17.88 -6.51
CA PRO A 206 -13.15 16.44 -6.70
C PRO A 206 -14.07 15.68 -5.74
N GLY A 207 -14.73 14.62 -6.22
CA GLY A 207 -15.70 13.86 -5.41
C GLY A 207 -15.11 13.05 -4.26
N TRP A 208 -13.79 12.86 -4.25
CA TRP A 208 -13.06 12.22 -3.15
C TRP A 208 -12.64 13.19 -2.03
N TRP A 209 -13.26 14.38 -1.97
CA TRP A 209 -13.13 15.27 -0.82
C TRP A 209 -13.56 14.55 0.46
N VAL A 210 -12.70 14.59 1.48
CA VAL A 210 -12.98 14.01 2.80
C VAL A 210 -13.34 15.13 3.76
N PRO A 211 -14.62 15.26 4.17
CA PRO A 211 -15.04 16.32 5.06
C PRO A 211 -14.46 16.14 6.47
N VAL A 212 -14.40 17.24 7.23
CA VAL A 212 -13.75 17.27 8.56
C VAL A 212 -14.35 16.26 9.54
N GLU A 213 -15.66 16.04 9.49
CA GLU A 213 -16.36 15.08 10.35
C GLU A 213 -15.98 13.61 10.06
N LEU A 214 -15.47 13.33 8.86
CA LEU A 214 -15.02 11.99 8.44
C LEU A 214 -13.52 11.76 8.60
N GLN A 215 -12.77 12.77 9.07
CA GLN A 215 -11.35 12.60 9.39
C GLN A 215 -11.17 11.62 10.56
N LEU A 216 -10.13 10.78 10.51
CA LEU A 216 -9.91 9.70 11.47
C LEU A 216 -9.41 10.19 12.83
N SER A 217 -8.53 11.19 12.84
CA SER A 217 -7.86 11.68 14.05
C SER A 217 -8.22 13.13 14.37
N GLU A 218 -8.17 13.49 15.65
CA GLU A 218 -8.35 14.89 16.08
C GLU A 218 -7.32 15.82 15.43
N ARG A 219 -6.07 15.37 15.30
CA ARG A 219 -5.02 16.11 14.59
C ARG A 219 -5.40 16.40 13.15
N ASP A 220 -5.98 15.43 12.43
CA ASP A 220 -6.41 15.65 11.04
C ASP A 220 -7.58 16.64 10.97
N ARG A 221 -8.52 16.59 11.94
CA ARG A 221 -9.61 17.57 12.03
C ARG A 221 -9.10 18.99 12.28
N GLU A 222 -8.06 19.14 13.09
CA GLU A 222 -7.41 20.42 13.34
C GLU A 222 -6.61 20.93 12.13
N MET A 223 -5.92 20.02 11.43
CA MET A 223 -5.10 20.36 10.26
C MET A 223 -5.93 20.67 9.02
N TYR A 224 -7.09 20.01 8.86
CA TYR A 224 -7.99 20.18 7.72
C TYR A 224 -9.40 20.51 8.21
N PRO A 225 -9.62 21.71 8.78
CA PRO A 225 -10.90 22.09 9.38
C PRO A 225 -12.03 22.18 8.35
N ARG A 226 -11.70 22.25 7.06
CA ARG A 226 -12.64 22.25 5.94
C ARG A 226 -12.57 20.95 5.11
N GLY A 227 -11.98 19.89 5.67
CA GLY A 227 -11.72 18.65 4.96
C GLY A 227 -10.54 18.73 3.98
N ASP A 228 -10.19 17.60 3.39
CA ASP A 228 -8.98 17.44 2.59
C ASP A 228 -9.15 16.56 1.36
N PHE A 229 -8.09 16.54 0.55
CA PHE A 229 -7.86 15.62 -0.55
C PHE A 229 -6.55 14.89 -0.29
N ASN A 230 -6.60 13.57 -0.24
CA ASN A 230 -5.43 12.73 -0.05
C ASN A 230 -4.84 12.30 -1.41
N LEU A 231 -3.56 12.58 -1.62
CA LEU A 231 -2.85 12.27 -2.87
C LEU A 231 -2.10 10.93 -2.79
N GLY A 232 -1.90 10.36 -1.60
CA GLY A 232 -1.05 9.19 -1.39
C GLY A 232 -1.57 7.91 -2.06
N MET A 233 -0.69 6.94 -2.26
CA MET A 233 -1.06 5.60 -2.74
C MET A 233 -1.89 4.84 -1.70
N ALA A 234 -1.53 4.95 -0.42
CA ALA A 234 -2.12 4.16 0.64
C ALA A 234 -3.57 4.59 0.95
N HIS A 235 -3.75 5.88 1.20
CA HIS A 235 -5.00 6.46 1.71
C HIS A 235 -5.61 7.51 0.77
N GLY A 236 -4.99 7.75 -0.39
CA GLY A 236 -5.37 8.79 -1.33
C GLY A 236 -5.88 8.26 -2.66
N ILE A 237 -6.18 9.19 -3.56
CA ILE A 237 -6.79 8.89 -4.87
C ILE A 237 -5.85 8.13 -5.83
N THR A 238 -4.55 8.12 -5.52
CA THR A 238 -3.54 7.36 -6.26
C THR A 238 -3.76 5.84 -6.18
N GLY A 239 -4.29 5.34 -5.06
CA GLY A 239 -4.70 3.93 -4.93
C GLY A 239 -5.80 3.54 -5.92
N PRO A 240 -6.96 4.23 -5.93
CA PRO A 240 -7.97 4.11 -6.97
C PRO A 240 -7.45 4.25 -8.40
N LEU A 241 -6.53 5.20 -8.67
CA LEU A 241 -5.91 5.35 -9.99
C LEU A 241 -5.23 4.05 -10.43
N ALA A 242 -4.41 3.46 -9.57
CA ALA A 242 -3.72 2.21 -9.87
C ALA A 242 -4.72 1.07 -10.17
N VAL A 243 -5.76 0.93 -9.34
CA VAL A 243 -6.79 -0.11 -9.47
C VAL A 243 -7.64 0.07 -10.74
N LEU A 244 -8.03 1.29 -11.08
CA LEU A 244 -8.77 1.58 -12.31
C LEU A 244 -7.91 1.35 -13.56
N CYS A 245 -6.60 1.62 -13.50
CA CYS A 245 -5.67 1.27 -14.58
C CYS A 245 -5.56 -0.24 -14.75
N THR A 246 -5.44 -1.01 -13.65
CA THR A 246 -5.48 -2.49 -13.70
C THR A 246 -6.78 -2.98 -14.34
N ALA A 247 -7.93 -2.41 -13.95
CA ALA A 247 -9.21 -2.79 -14.53
C ALA A 247 -9.29 -2.48 -16.04
N HIS A 248 -8.72 -1.34 -16.47
CA HIS A 248 -8.64 -1.00 -17.88
C HIS A 248 -7.78 -2.00 -18.67
N GLU A 249 -6.59 -2.31 -18.15
CA GLU A 249 -5.63 -3.24 -18.77
C GLU A 249 -6.21 -4.67 -18.85
N ALA A 250 -6.99 -5.08 -17.86
CA ALA A 250 -7.71 -6.36 -17.85
C ALA A 250 -8.95 -6.38 -18.75
N GLY A 251 -9.30 -5.26 -19.41
CA GLY A 251 -10.40 -5.19 -20.37
C GLY A 251 -11.79 -5.08 -19.75
N TYR A 252 -11.92 -4.67 -18.48
CA TYR A 252 -13.23 -4.44 -17.87
C TYR A 252 -13.93 -3.24 -18.52
N ASP A 253 -15.14 -3.46 -19.02
CA ASP A 253 -15.99 -2.42 -19.59
C ASP A 253 -16.88 -1.79 -18.51
N VAL A 254 -16.41 -0.68 -17.95
CA VAL A 254 -17.16 0.11 -16.97
C VAL A 254 -17.33 1.53 -17.51
N THR A 255 -18.59 1.94 -17.69
CA THR A 255 -18.94 3.28 -18.18
C THR A 255 -18.23 4.37 -17.38
N GLY A 256 -17.49 5.25 -18.08
CA GLY A 256 -16.79 6.37 -17.46
C GLY A 256 -15.43 6.02 -16.81
N LEU A 257 -14.96 4.78 -16.91
CA LEU A 257 -13.66 4.37 -16.33
C LEU A 257 -12.50 5.19 -16.86
N ARG A 258 -12.38 5.34 -18.19
CA ARG A 258 -11.32 6.14 -18.81
C ARG A 258 -11.39 7.60 -18.35
N ASP A 259 -12.59 8.18 -18.29
CA ASP A 259 -12.78 9.55 -17.83
C ASP A 259 -12.42 9.71 -16.35
N ALA A 260 -12.68 8.70 -15.52
CA ALA A 260 -12.26 8.69 -14.12
C ALA A 260 -10.73 8.69 -13.99
N VAL A 261 -10.03 7.85 -14.79
CA VAL A 261 -8.57 7.85 -14.85
C VAL A 261 -8.03 9.22 -15.26
N HIS A 262 -8.62 9.84 -16.29
CA HIS A 262 -8.26 11.19 -16.72
C HIS A 262 -8.48 12.23 -15.63
N ARG A 263 -9.65 12.26 -14.98
CA ARG A 263 -9.95 13.19 -13.88
C ARG A 263 -8.94 13.08 -12.75
N ILE A 264 -8.60 11.85 -12.34
CA ILE A 264 -7.63 11.63 -11.25
C ILE A 264 -6.23 12.08 -11.68
N ALA A 265 -5.77 11.63 -12.85
CA ALA A 265 -4.42 11.92 -13.34
C ALA A 265 -4.22 13.43 -13.58
N ASP A 266 -5.17 14.10 -14.23
CA ASP A 266 -5.11 15.54 -14.48
C ASP A 266 -5.17 16.32 -13.16
N TRP A 267 -5.97 15.88 -12.17
CA TRP A 267 -5.97 16.50 -10.85
C TRP A 267 -4.64 16.32 -10.12
N LEU A 268 -4.06 15.12 -10.10
CA LEU A 268 -2.74 14.88 -9.51
C LEU A 268 -1.68 15.76 -10.19
N LEU A 269 -1.65 15.80 -11.52
CA LEU A 269 -0.71 16.63 -12.28
C LEU A 269 -0.90 18.13 -11.98
N SER A 270 -2.13 18.60 -11.75
CA SER A 270 -2.40 19.98 -11.34
C SER A 270 -1.83 20.32 -9.96
N TRP A 271 -1.58 19.32 -9.11
CA TRP A 271 -0.98 19.45 -7.79
C TRP A 271 0.55 19.25 -7.78
N THR A 272 1.19 19.24 -8.95
CA THR A 272 2.65 19.19 -9.05
C THR A 272 3.25 20.47 -8.49
N LEU A 273 3.91 20.36 -7.34
CA LEU A 273 4.73 21.41 -6.73
C LEU A 273 6.18 21.25 -7.18
N HIS A 274 6.99 22.29 -7.02
CA HIS A 274 8.38 22.30 -7.43
C HIS A 274 9.26 22.83 -6.31
N ASP A 275 10.38 22.14 -6.07
CA ASP A 275 11.49 22.61 -5.25
C ASP A 275 12.79 22.59 -6.07
N ASP A 276 13.93 22.82 -5.41
CA ASP A 276 15.24 22.84 -6.07
C ASP A 276 15.63 21.51 -6.71
N ALA A 277 15.07 20.38 -6.25
CA ALA A 277 15.35 19.05 -6.81
C ALA A 277 14.47 18.72 -8.02
N GLY A 278 13.27 19.31 -8.09
CA GLY A 278 12.34 19.20 -9.22
C GLY A 278 10.89 19.01 -8.78
N PRO A 279 10.05 18.39 -9.64
CA PRO A 279 8.63 18.23 -9.34
C PRO A 279 8.40 17.23 -8.20
N TYR A 280 7.39 17.49 -7.37
CA TYR A 280 6.93 16.61 -6.31
C TYR A 280 5.43 16.76 -6.04
N TRP A 281 4.85 15.78 -5.33
CA TRP A 281 3.47 15.85 -4.87
C TRP A 281 3.38 15.95 -3.35
N PRO A 282 2.49 16.81 -2.81
CA PRO A 282 2.21 16.81 -1.39
C PRO A 282 1.47 15.54 -0.97
N ALA A 283 1.53 15.21 0.32
CA ALA A 283 0.79 14.07 0.86
C ALA A 283 -0.73 14.28 0.82
N ARG A 284 -1.16 15.49 1.19
CA ARG A 284 -2.57 15.90 1.31
C ARG A 284 -2.71 17.40 1.05
N ALA A 285 -3.88 17.82 0.59
CA ALA A 285 -4.23 19.23 0.39
C ALA A 285 -5.61 19.52 1.00
N GLY A 286 -5.69 20.56 1.85
CA GLY A 286 -6.98 21.03 2.39
C GLY A 286 -7.86 21.73 1.36
N LEU A 287 -9.17 21.78 1.63
CA LEU A 287 -10.15 22.45 0.75
C LEU A 287 -9.81 23.91 0.49
N GLU A 288 -9.28 24.62 1.48
CA GLU A 288 -8.82 26.01 1.36
C GLU A 288 -7.75 26.19 0.30
N HIS A 289 -6.91 25.19 0.08
CA HIS A 289 -5.88 25.24 -0.95
C HIS A 289 -6.45 24.90 -2.34
N GLU A 290 -7.38 23.95 -2.42
CA GLU A 290 -8.03 23.55 -3.67
C GLU A 290 -8.81 24.71 -4.31
N VAL A 291 -9.52 25.49 -3.49
CA VAL A 291 -10.37 26.60 -3.99
C VAL A 291 -9.66 27.96 -4.02
N ALA A 292 -8.40 28.02 -3.58
CA ALA A 292 -7.65 29.27 -3.58
C ALA A 292 -7.35 29.74 -5.02
N PRO A 293 -7.39 31.06 -5.29
CA PRO A 293 -6.96 31.61 -6.58
C PRO A 293 -5.49 31.28 -6.92
N ARG A 294 -4.68 31.04 -5.89
CA ARG A 294 -3.31 30.57 -6.00
C ARG A 294 -3.06 29.48 -4.94
N ARG A 295 -2.72 28.28 -5.39
CA ARG A 295 -2.32 27.16 -4.53
C ARG A 295 -1.03 27.48 -3.77
N PRO A 296 -0.83 26.88 -2.58
CA PRO A 296 0.45 26.97 -1.86
C PRO A 296 1.59 26.47 -2.74
N GLN A 297 2.79 27.02 -2.53
CA GLN A 297 3.99 26.61 -3.27
C GLN A 297 4.73 25.49 -2.54
N ASP A 298 4.48 25.32 -1.25
CA ASP A 298 5.04 24.30 -0.40
C ASP A 298 3.95 23.63 0.44
N LEU A 299 3.99 22.31 0.47
CA LEU A 299 3.16 21.47 1.31
C LEU A 299 3.97 20.23 1.69
N PHE A 300 3.66 19.65 2.84
CA PHE A 300 4.35 18.47 3.35
C PHE A 300 4.30 17.32 2.34
N THR A 301 5.46 16.67 2.12
CA THR A 301 5.60 15.48 1.30
C THR A 301 6.49 14.46 2.01
N ARG A 302 6.44 13.21 1.54
CA ARG A 302 7.40 12.15 1.87
C ARG A 302 7.97 11.61 0.56
N THR A 303 9.16 11.03 0.63
CA THR A 303 9.69 10.18 -0.43
C THR A 303 9.38 8.72 -0.10
N ALA A 304 8.10 8.41 0.07
CA ALA A 304 7.61 7.11 0.51
C ALA A 304 6.61 6.52 -0.49
N TRP A 305 6.39 5.20 -0.39
CA TRP A 305 5.34 4.54 -1.14
C TRP A 305 3.94 5.05 -0.74
N CYS A 306 3.65 5.13 0.57
CA CYS A 306 2.31 5.43 1.06
C CYS A 306 1.84 6.86 0.74
N TYR A 307 2.74 7.83 0.81
CA TYR A 307 2.49 9.26 0.60
C TYR A 307 3.65 9.93 -0.14
N GLY A 308 3.29 10.87 -1.01
CA GLY A 308 4.23 11.68 -1.78
C GLY A 308 4.68 11.02 -3.08
N THR A 309 5.79 11.51 -3.61
CA THR A 309 6.15 11.33 -5.02
C THR A 309 6.28 9.88 -5.50
N PRO A 310 6.91 8.93 -4.78
CA PRO A 310 7.13 7.60 -5.32
C PRO A 310 5.83 6.86 -5.70
N GLY A 311 4.85 6.81 -4.79
CA GLY A 311 3.57 6.18 -5.07
C GLY A 311 2.80 6.88 -6.20
N VAL A 312 2.76 8.22 -6.17
CA VAL A 312 2.06 9.03 -7.18
C VAL A 312 2.69 8.85 -8.57
N ALA A 313 4.01 8.91 -8.66
CA ALA A 313 4.75 8.71 -9.89
C ALA A 313 4.52 7.31 -10.48
N ALA A 314 4.56 6.25 -9.66
CA ALA A 314 4.30 4.90 -10.13
C ALA A 314 2.90 4.75 -10.76
N ALA A 315 1.87 5.31 -10.11
CA ALA A 315 0.50 5.26 -10.62
C ALA A 315 0.32 6.13 -11.88
N LEU A 316 0.89 7.34 -11.91
CA LEU A 316 0.83 8.23 -13.08
C LEU A 316 1.57 7.65 -14.28
N LEU A 317 2.70 6.98 -14.09
CA LEU A 317 3.40 6.27 -15.15
C LEU A 317 2.52 5.17 -15.75
N ARG A 318 1.89 4.35 -14.89
CA ARG A 318 0.96 3.31 -15.35
C ARG A 318 -0.24 3.91 -16.08
N ALA A 319 -0.86 4.93 -15.51
CA ALA A 319 -1.98 5.64 -16.13
C ALA A 319 -1.58 6.24 -17.49
N GLY A 320 -0.38 6.82 -17.57
CA GLY A 320 0.18 7.36 -18.81
C GLY A 320 0.30 6.30 -19.89
N ARG A 321 0.81 5.11 -19.54
CA ARG A 321 0.89 3.98 -20.47
C ARG A 321 -0.49 3.46 -20.86
N ALA A 322 -1.37 3.23 -19.89
CA ALA A 322 -2.71 2.69 -20.10
C ALA A 322 -3.61 3.62 -20.95
N MET A 323 -3.42 4.95 -20.84
CA MET A 323 -4.21 5.94 -21.56
C MET A 323 -3.51 6.52 -22.81
N GLY A 324 -2.26 6.13 -23.10
CA GLY A 324 -1.51 6.66 -24.23
C GLY A 324 -1.09 8.12 -24.05
N ARG A 325 -0.72 8.52 -22.83
CA ARG A 325 -0.32 9.87 -22.42
C ARG A 325 1.17 9.93 -22.08
N PRO A 326 2.06 10.16 -23.06
CA PRO A 326 3.51 10.20 -22.84
C PRO A 326 3.95 11.36 -21.94
N ASP A 327 3.18 12.45 -21.89
CA ASP A 327 3.40 13.59 -21.00
C ASP A 327 3.22 13.22 -19.52
N TRP A 328 2.26 12.35 -19.20
CA TRP A 328 2.09 11.81 -17.85
C TRP A 328 3.28 10.92 -17.46
N CYS A 329 3.72 10.04 -18.37
CA CYS A 329 4.89 9.19 -18.16
C CYS A 329 6.15 10.02 -17.90
N THR A 330 6.38 11.06 -18.71
CA THR A 330 7.54 11.95 -18.59
C THR A 330 7.56 12.65 -17.24
N THR A 331 6.41 13.22 -16.83
CA THR A 331 6.29 13.90 -15.53
C THR A 331 6.53 12.94 -14.37
N ALA A 332 6.00 11.72 -14.44
CA ALA A 332 6.21 10.69 -13.41
C ALA A 332 7.68 10.30 -13.25
N VAL A 333 8.37 10.01 -14.37
CA VAL A 333 9.80 9.64 -14.35
C VAL A 333 10.66 10.79 -13.83
N GLU A 334 10.41 12.03 -14.29
CA GLU A 334 11.16 13.19 -13.83
C GLU A 334 10.97 13.45 -12.33
N ALA A 335 9.75 13.31 -11.82
CA ALA A 335 9.49 13.47 -10.40
C ALA A 335 10.17 12.39 -9.55
N LEU A 336 10.23 11.14 -10.04
CA LEU A 336 10.94 10.07 -9.33
C LEU A 336 12.46 10.30 -9.31
N ARG A 337 13.03 10.79 -10.42
CA ARG A 337 14.44 11.22 -10.47
C ARG A 337 14.69 12.39 -9.51
N ALA A 338 13.85 13.42 -9.54
CA ALA A 338 13.91 14.55 -8.60
C ALA A 338 13.83 14.08 -7.14
N ALA A 339 13.00 13.09 -6.84
CA ALA A 339 12.94 12.48 -5.52
C ALA A 339 14.25 11.82 -5.09
N LEU A 340 14.93 11.11 -6.01
CA LEU A 340 16.23 10.48 -5.73
C LEU A 340 17.39 11.49 -5.62
N ARG A 341 17.31 12.63 -6.30
CA ARG A 341 18.29 13.73 -6.22
C ARG A 341 18.11 14.61 -4.98
N ARG A 342 16.89 14.67 -4.44
CA ARG A 342 16.58 15.42 -3.22
C ARG A 342 17.44 14.91 -2.07
N ASP A 343 17.88 15.83 -1.22
CA ASP A 343 18.61 15.52 0.01
C ASP A 343 17.83 14.48 0.85
N GLU A 344 18.50 13.39 1.22
CA GLU A 344 17.91 12.26 1.94
C GLU A 344 17.31 12.68 3.30
N SER A 345 17.84 13.74 3.93
CA SER A 345 17.30 14.28 5.18
C SER A 345 15.88 14.86 5.02
N LEU A 346 15.50 15.22 3.79
CA LEU A 346 14.16 15.72 3.44
C LEU A 346 13.21 14.60 3.00
N TRP A 347 13.66 13.35 2.91
CA TRP A 347 12.83 12.25 2.42
C TRP A 347 11.70 11.88 3.39
N ALA A 348 11.85 12.19 4.68
CA ALA A 348 10.91 11.78 5.73
C ALA A 348 10.60 10.26 5.71
N ILE A 349 11.67 9.48 5.52
CA ILE A 349 11.69 8.01 5.55
C ILE A 349 12.09 7.52 6.94
N GLU A 350 11.46 6.46 7.43
CA GLU A 350 11.64 5.93 8.80
C GLU A 350 12.15 4.48 8.76
N GLY A 351 13.45 4.33 8.48
CA GLY A 351 14.15 3.05 8.53
C GLY A 351 13.87 2.13 7.34
N ALA A 352 13.91 0.81 7.58
CA ALA A 352 13.98 -0.18 6.51
C ALA A 352 12.65 -0.51 5.82
N THR A 353 11.50 -0.19 6.42
CA THR A 353 10.21 -0.86 6.12
C THR A 353 9.54 -0.43 4.80
N VAL A 354 8.42 -1.04 4.45
CA VAL A 354 7.74 -0.81 3.15
C VAL A 354 6.87 0.44 3.17
N CYS A 355 6.08 0.66 4.22
CA CYS A 355 5.08 1.74 4.25
C CYS A 355 5.69 3.11 3.88
N HIS A 356 6.73 3.47 4.63
CA HIS A 356 7.42 4.76 4.56
C HIS A 356 8.90 4.62 4.91
N GLY A 357 9.48 3.46 4.56
CA GLY A 357 10.90 3.14 4.73
C GLY A 357 11.62 2.97 3.38
N TYR A 358 12.92 2.68 3.42
CA TYR A 358 13.75 2.48 2.23
C TYR A 358 13.27 1.30 1.37
N ALA A 359 12.76 0.21 1.95
CA ALA A 359 12.30 -0.94 1.17
C ALA A 359 11.11 -0.60 0.26
N GLY A 360 10.18 0.25 0.71
CA GLY A 360 9.05 0.68 -0.11
C GLY A 360 9.50 1.54 -1.29
N LEU A 361 10.41 2.49 -1.03
CA LEU A 361 11.01 3.31 -2.08
C LEU A 361 11.82 2.46 -3.07
N LEU A 362 12.63 1.53 -2.57
CA LEU A 362 13.35 0.55 -3.38
C LEU A 362 12.39 -0.22 -4.28
N ARG A 363 11.27 -0.72 -3.74
CA ARG A 363 10.30 -1.49 -4.52
C ARG A 363 9.67 -0.66 -5.63
N VAL A 364 9.27 0.57 -5.33
CA VAL A 364 8.75 1.51 -6.34
C VAL A 364 9.78 1.77 -7.43
N VAL A 365 11.00 2.16 -7.06
CA VAL A 365 12.07 2.50 -8.01
C VAL A 365 12.43 1.30 -8.87
N THR A 366 12.52 0.10 -8.28
CA THR A 366 12.76 -1.15 -9.03
C THR A 366 11.68 -1.39 -10.09
N ARG A 367 10.40 -1.24 -9.73
CA ARG A 367 9.29 -1.42 -10.67
C ARG A 367 9.29 -0.38 -11.78
N VAL A 368 9.57 0.88 -11.45
CA VAL A 368 9.60 1.95 -12.45
C VAL A 368 10.82 1.80 -13.38
N ALA A 369 12.02 1.56 -12.83
CA ALA A 369 13.26 1.38 -13.59
C ALA A 369 13.12 0.24 -14.62
N HIS A 370 12.54 -0.91 -14.21
CA HIS A 370 12.27 -2.03 -15.11
C HIS A 370 11.33 -1.66 -16.28
N VAL A 371 10.40 -0.72 -16.05
CA VAL A 371 9.37 -0.34 -17.03
C VAL A 371 9.89 0.67 -18.06
N VAL A 372 10.84 1.53 -17.69
CA VAL A 372 11.32 2.65 -18.54
C VAL A 372 12.79 2.54 -18.97
N ASP A 373 13.56 1.58 -18.45
CA ASP A 373 14.99 1.38 -18.74
C ASP A 373 15.82 2.65 -18.53
N ASP A 374 15.76 3.20 -17.30
CA ASP A 374 16.31 4.50 -16.95
C ASP A 374 17.57 4.39 -16.07
N PRO A 375 18.77 4.80 -16.56
CA PRO A 375 20.02 4.63 -15.83
C PRO A 375 20.08 5.36 -14.48
N GLU A 376 19.41 6.51 -14.34
CA GLU A 376 19.40 7.26 -13.06
C GLU A 376 18.56 6.53 -12.01
N LEU A 377 17.43 5.97 -12.43
CA LEU A 377 16.60 5.15 -11.55
C LEU A 377 17.29 3.85 -11.17
N GLU A 378 18.05 3.25 -12.10
CA GLU A 378 18.82 2.03 -11.84
C GLU A 378 19.95 2.28 -10.82
N ALA A 379 20.70 3.39 -10.96
CA ALA A 379 21.66 3.80 -9.94
C ALA A 379 20.98 4.11 -8.59
N GLY A 380 19.78 4.69 -8.62
CA GLY A 380 18.95 4.89 -7.44
C GLY A 380 18.56 3.57 -6.76
N ARG A 381 18.17 2.56 -7.55
CA ARG A 381 17.84 1.21 -7.09
C ARG A 381 19.01 0.56 -6.36
N GLU A 382 20.22 0.64 -6.91
CA GLU A 382 21.44 0.11 -6.30
C GLU A 382 21.71 0.79 -4.95
N ARG A 383 21.73 2.14 -4.91
CA ARG A 383 21.92 2.90 -3.66
C ARG A 383 20.86 2.57 -2.61
N LEU A 384 19.59 2.45 -3.00
CA LEU A 384 18.50 2.09 -2.09
C LEU A 384 18.65 0.66 -1.56
N THR A 385 19.17 -0.26 -2.38
CA THR A 385 19.49 -1.62 -1.94
C THR A 385 20.53 -1.58 -0.81
N ASP A 386 21.61 -0.81 -1.00
CA ASP A 386 22.65 -0.63 0.01
C ASP A 386 22.09 0.00 1.30
N GLN A 387 21.18 0.99 1.19
CA GLN A 387 20.52 1.61 2.35
C GLN A 387 19.64 0.62 3.12
N VAL A 388 18.91 -0.27 2.42
CA VAL A 388 18.13 -1.32 3.07
C VAL A 388 19.06 -2.31 3.78
N LEU A 389 20.13 -2.76 3.12
CA LEU A 389 21.11 -3.69 3.71
C LEU A 389 21.83 -3.08 4.92
N ALA A 390 22.15 -1.78 4.87
CA ALA A 390 22.75 -1.07 6.00
C ALA A 390 21.84 -0.98 7.23
N CYS A 391 20.52 -1.20 7.06
CA CYS A 391 19.57 -1.27 8.15
C CYS A 391 19.43 -2.68 8.76
N ALA A 392 20.14 -3.69 8.24
CA ALA A 392 20.14 -5.03 8.79
C ALA A 392 20.72 -5.04 10.22
N ASP A 393 20.05 -5.74 11.11
CA ASP A 393 20.44 -5.87 12.51
C ASP A 393 20.34 -7.35 12.91
N GLU A 394 21.49 -8.00 13.01
CA GLU A 394 21.59 -9.40 13.38
C GLU A 394 21.15 -9.67 14.83
N GLU A 395 21.06 -8.66 15.69
CA GLU A 395 20.52 -8.80 17.04
C GLU A 395 19.00 -8.57 17.09
N ALA A 396 18.40 -8.02 16.03
CA ALA A 396 16.95 -7.87 15.95
C ALA A 396 16.26 -9.23 15.74
N PRO A 397 15.24 -9.60 16.51
CA PRO A 397 14.57 -10.90 16.41
C PRO A 397 14.15 -11.32 14.99
N PHE A 398 13.87 -10.37 14.09
CA PHE A 398 13.49 -10.62 12.70
C PHE A 398 14.49 -10.07 11.66
N GLY A 399 15.67 -9.63 12.09
CA GLY A 399 16.74 -9.11 11.21
C GLY A 399 16.61 -7.62 10.86
N PHE A 400 15.43 -7.03 11.03
CA PHE A 400 15.19 -5.59 10.84
C PHE A 400 14.25 -5.07 11.92
N ARG A 401 14.42 -3.79 12.30
CA ARG A 401 13.50 -3.08 13.20
C ARG A 401 12.76 -1.97 12.47
N HIS A 402 11.52 -1.74 12.86
CA HIS A 402 10.77 -0.58 12.42
C HIS A 402 11.00 0.59 13.39
N LEU A 403 11.19 1.78 12.85
CA LEU A 403 11.40 2.99 13.63
C LEU A 403 10.09 3.75 13.76
N MET A 404 9.45 3.66 14.93
CA MET A 404 8.23 4.39 15.22
C MET A 404 8.57 5.76 15.81
N ARG A 405 8.15 6.84 15.16
CA ARG A 405 8.37 8.19 15.69
C ARG A 405 7.56 8.43 16.96
N PHE A 406 8.19 8.99 17.99
CA PHE A 406 7.47 9.43 19.16
C PHE A 406 6.51 10.60 18.82
N PRO A 407 5.37 10.72 19.51
CA PRO A 407 4.58 11.96 19.47
C PRO A 407 5.48 13.16 19.80
N ALA A 408 5.24 14.31 19.17
CA ALA A 408 5.98 15.54 19.45
C ALA A 408 5.95 15.96 20.93
N ALA A 409 4.93 15.51 21.69
CA ALA A 409 4.79 15.74 23.12
C ALA A 409 5.63 14.79 24.01
N ALA A 410 6.20 13.73 23.45
CA ALA A 410 7.00 12.78 24.21
C ALA A 410 8.39 13.35 24.51
N ARG A 411 8.79 13.36 25.78
CA ARG A 411 10.11 13.82 26.25
C ARG A 411 11.19 12.75 26.07
N SER A 412 11.37 12.24 24.84
CA SER A 412 12.43 11.29 24.51
C SER A 412 13.64 12.01 23.90
N LEU A 413 14.85 11.65 24.33
CA LEU A 413 16.11 12.12 23.72
C LEU A 413 16.36 11.50 22.34
N VAL A 414 15.73 10.35 22.06
CA VAL A 414 15.77 9.67 20.76
C VAL A 414 14.43 9.89 20.06
N PRO A 415 14.40 10.38 18.80
CA PRO A 415 13.15 10.74 18.13
C PRO A 415 12.25 9.54 17.77
N HIS A 416 12.78 8.32 17.84
CA HIS A 416 12.08 7.10 17.47
C HIS A 416 12.26 5.99 18.51
N ARG A 417 11.27 5.09 18.58
CA ARG A 417 11.37 3.79 19.24
C ARG A 417 11.54 2.72 18.17
N ALA A 418 12.60 1.91 18.29
CA ALA A 418 12.74 0.73 17.45
C ALA A 418 11.82 -0.39 17.98
N VAL A 419 11.01 -0.97 17.10
CA VAL A 419 10.10 -2.08 17.39
C VAL A 419 10.35 -3.25 16.43
N ASN A 420 10.02 -4.45 16.88
CA ASN A 420 10.18 -5.70 16.14
C ASN A 420 8.83 -6.09 15.53
N THR A 421 8.73 -5.95 14.23
CA THR A 421 7.50 -6.15 13.44
C THR A 421 7.78 -7.20 12.37
N ALA A 422 6.84 -8.13 12.18
CA ALA A 422 7.05 -9.29 11.32
C ALA A 422 6.40 -9.16 9.94
N GLY A 423 5.25 -8.48 9.87
CA GLY A 423 4.42 -8.42 8.66
C GLY A 423 5.05 -7.68 7.48
N MET A 424 4.25 -7.50 6.43
CA MET A 424 4.73 -6.98 5.15
C MET A 424 4.85 -5.45 5.13
N LEU A 425 3.96 -4.70 5.78
CA LEU A 425 3.94 -3.25 5.56
C LEU A 425 4.97 -2.52 6.43
N GLU A 426 5.04 -2.91 7.70
CA GLU A 426 5.91 -2.30 8.71
C GLU A 426 6.93 -3.28 9.26
N GLY A 427 6.98 -4.52 8.76
CA GLY A 427 7.83 -5.57 9.30
C GLY A 427 8.90 -6.10 8.37
N ALA A 428 9.71 -7.01 8.92
CA ALA A 428 10.85 -7.61 8.23
C ALA A 428 10.43 -8.41 6.98
N ALA A 429 9.22 -9.01 6.95
CA ALA A 429 8.77 -9.72 5.76
C ALA A 429 8.69 -8.82 4.52
N GLY A 430 8.24 -7.57 4.70
CA GLY A 430 8.20 -6.58 3.62
C GLY A 430 9.58 -6.15 3.12
N VAL A 431 10.52 -6.02 4.06
CA VAL A 431 11.92 -5.71 3.73
C VAL A 431 12.50 -6.82 2.86
N ALA A 432 12.35 -8.08 3.28
CA ALA A 432 12.80 -9.23 2.50
C ALA A 432 12.10 -9.32 1.14
N LEU A 433 10.76 -9.14 1.09
CA LEU A 433 9.99 -9.10 -0.16
C LEU A 433 10.50 -8.04 -1.15
N SER A 434 10.93 -6.88 -0.64
CA SER A 434 11.41 -5.77 -1.48
C SER A 434 12.82 -6.01 -2.04
N LEU A 435 13.60 -6.90 -1.41
CA LEU A 435 14.93 -7.34 -1.87
C LEU A 435 14.86 -8.50 -2.87
N LEU A 436 13.67 -9.10 -3.09
CA LEU A 436 13.49 -10.12 -4.11
C LEU A 436 13.63 -9.51 -5.52
N PRO A 437 14.24 -10.24 -6.47
CA PRO A 437 14.37 -9.77 -7.84
C PRO A 437 12.99 -9.53 -8.48
N VAL A 438 12.97 -8.66 -9.48
CA VAL A 438 11.82 -8.42 -10.34
C VAL A 438 12.12 -9.03 -11.70
N ASP A 439 11.30 -10.01 -12.10
CA ASP A 439 11.34 -10.62 -13.44
C ASP A 439 10.40 -9.84 -14.40
N ASP A 440 10.11 -10.40 -15.59
CA ASP A 440 9.27 -9.80 -16.66
C ASP A 440 7.81 -9.43 -16.25
N GLY A 441 7.44 -9.56 -14.98
CA GLY A 441 6.14 -9.19 -14.42
C GLY A 441 6.20 -8.78 -12.94
N PRO A 442 5.14 -8.12 -12.41
CA PRO A 442 5.05 -7.86 -10.98
C PRO A 442 5.03 -9.17 -10.20
N LEU A 443 5.67 -9.18 -9.02
CA LEU A 443 5.47 -10.29 -8.10
C LEU A 443 4.02 -10.24 -7.61
N PRO A 444 3.36 -11.38 -7.38
CA PRO A 444 1.99 -11.40 -6.89
C PRO A 444 1.75 -10.40 -5.76
N TRP A 445 2.61 -10.33 -4.73
CA TRP A 445 2.40 -9.42 -3.60
C TRP A 445 2.36 -7.92 -3.97
N ASP A 446 2.95 -7.48 -5.09
CA ASP A 446 2.95 -6.07 -5.54
C ASP A 446 1.54 -5.50 -5.70
N ARG A 447 0.54 -6.37 -5.94
CA ARG A 447 -0.87 -5.98 -6.01
C ARG A 447 -1.36 -5.31 -4.74
N THR A 448 -0.82 -5.72 -3.60
CA THR A 448 -1.18 -5.16 -2.31
C THR A 448 -0.61 -3.75 -2.09
N LEU A 449 0.35 -3.35 -2.93
CA LEU A 449 0.95 -2.02 -2.96
C LEU A 449 0.42 -1.14 -4.11
N GLY A 450 -0.50 -1.64 -4.94
CA GLY A 450 -0.92 -0.92 -6.16
C GLY A 450 0.18 -0.83 -7.22
N LEU A 451 1.16 -1.75 -7.20
CA LEU A 451 2.32 -1.76 -8.12
C LEU A 451 2.25 -2.90 -9.18
N ALA A 452 1.16 -3.67 -9.19
CA ALA A 452 0.89 -4.78 -10.12
C ALA A 452 -0.32 -4.53 -11.00
#